data_AF-A0A4Y8IA30-F1
#
_entry.id   AF-A0A4Y8IA30-F1
#
_cell.length_a   1.000
_cell.length_b   1.000
_cell.length_c   1.000
_cell.angle_alpha   90.00
_cell.angle_beta   90.00
_cell.angle_gamma   90.00
#
_symmetry.space_group_name_H-M   'P 1'
#
loop_
_entity.id
_entity.type
_entity.pdbx_description
1 polymer ?
#
loop_
_entity_poly.entity_id
_entity_poly.type
_entity_poly.pdbx_seq_one_letter_code
_entity_poly.pdbx_strand_id
1 'polypeptide(L)'
;MNKAKQEIKNSEVSEIWLYGRGFYKCYIENLDVVKLIMRWSSVERCSIYYTSSMRIFAYDFVFPTPTYNRVAKALGMPMKSKSIKRVIQGQRLHEVDRIAQFKSSILSSEAVLK
;
A
#
# COMPACT_ATOMS: atom_id res chain seq x y z
N MET A 1 -11.11 -15.68 43.82
CA MET A 1 -10.94 -16.42 42.55
C MET A 1 -11.45 -15.58 41.39
N ASN A 2 -10.56 -15.30 40.43
CA ASN A 2 -10.80 -14.97 39.02
C ASN A 2 -11.46 -13.61 38.67
N LYS A 3 -10.83 -12.51 39.07
CA LYS A 3 -10.84 -11.24 38.32
C LYS A 3 -9.63 -11.11 37.37
N ALA A 4 -8.97 -12.22 37.06
CA ALA A 4 -7.99 -12.34 35.98
C ALA A 4 -8.67 -12.63 34.64
N LYS A 5 -9.78 -11.96 34.34
CA LYS A 5 -10.22 -11.74 32.96
C LYS A 5 -9.39 -10.56 32.45
N GLN A 6 -8.09 -10.77 32.27
CA GLN A 6 -7.58 -11.07 30.94
C GLN A 6 -7.95 -9.93 29.98
N GLU A 7 -7.63 -8.71 30.41
CA GLU A 7 -7.13 -7.67 29.50
C GLU A 7 -5.84 -8.19 28.86
N ILE A 8 -5.96 -9.21 28.01
CA ILE A 8 -5.07 -9.28 26.86
C ILE A 8 -5.53 -8.10 26.02
N LYS A 9 -4.92 -6.95 26.33
CA LYS A 9 -4.82 -5.84 25.40
C LYS A 9 -4.12 -6.48 24.21
N ASN A 10 -4.91 -7.01 23.27
CA ASN A 10 -4.41 -7.57 22.02
C ASN A 10 -3.62 -6.42 21.41
N SER A 11 -2.29 -6.46 21.59
CA SER A 11 -1.38 -5.64 20.82
C SER A 11 -1.57 -6.17 19.41
N GLU A 12 -2.47 -5.55 18.65
CA GLU A 12 -2.83 -6.02 17.32
C GLU A 12 -1.53 -6.12 16.51
N VAL A 13 -1.09 -7.35 16.25
CA VAL A 13 0.18 -7.56 15.58
C VAL A 13 -0.06 -7.36 14.09
N SER A 14 0.74 -6.49 13.50
CA SER A 14 0.76 -6.26 12.07
C SER A 14 2.20 -6.15 11.60
N GLU A 15 2.51 -6.87 10.54
CA GLU A 15 3.86 -6.94 9.99
C GLU A 15 3.83 -6.79 8.48
N ILE A 16 4.88 -6.19 7.92
CA ILE A 16 5.10 -6.09 6.48
C ILE A 16 6.53 -6.53 6.18
N TRP A 17 6.69 -7.49 5.26
CA TRP A 17 8.01 -7.95 4.82
C TRP A 17 8.09 -8.07 3.30
N LEU A 18 9.32 -8.11 2.78
CA LEU A 18 9.57 -8.32 1.36
C LEU A 18 9.19 -9.75 1.00
N TYR A 19 8.31 -9.93 0.00
CA TYR A 19 7.86 -11.25 -0.44
C TYR A 19 8.59 -11.70 -1.71
N GLY A 20 8.86 -10.75 -2.61
CA GLY A 20 9.54 -11.01 -3.88
C GLY A 20 9.91 -9.72 -4.58
N ARG A 21 10.53 -9.83 -5.76
CA ARG A 21 10.94 -8.66 -6.53
C ARG A 21 9.74 -7.81 -6.91
N GLY A 22 9.63 -6.64 -6.29
CA GLY A 22 8.54 -5.69 -6.54
C GLY A 22 7.29 -5.91 -5.68
N PHE A 23 7.26 -6.92 -4.80
CA PHE A 23 6.10 -7.28 -4.00
C PHE A 23 6.43 -7.38 -2.50
N TYR A 24 5.46 -7.01 -1.69
CA TYR A 24 5.48 -7.13 -0.23
C TYR A 24 4.33 -8.03 0.20
N LYS A 25 4.49 -8.64 1.37
CA LYS A 25 3.45 -9.37 2.06
C LYS A 25 3.20 -8.71 3.42
N CYS A 26 1.96 -8.70 3.86
CA CYS A 26 1.62 -8.28 5.21
C CYS A 26 0.73 -9.29 5.91
N TYR A 27 0.94 -9.39 7.22
CA TYR A 27 0.13 -10.11 8.19
C TYR A 27 -0.68 -9.10 9.01
N ILE A 28 -1.96 -9.38 9.22
CA ILE A 28 -2.88 -8.47 9.90
C ILE A 28 -3.85 -9.24 10.80
N GLU A 29 -3.84 -8.96 12.10
CA GLU A 29 -4.83 -9.48 13.05
C GLU A 29 -6.08 -8.58 13.18
N ASN A 30 -5.92 -7.27 12.98
CA ASN A 30 -7.04 -6.33 13.05
C ASN A 30 -7.99 -6.53 11.85
N LEU A 31 -9.13 -7.16 12.12
CA LEU A 31 -10.14 -7.49 11.10
C LEU A 31 -10.78 -6.27 10.42
N ASP A 32 -10.79 -5.10 11.05
CA ASP A 32 -11.31 -3.89 10.43
C ASP A 32 -10.34 -3.31 9.40
N VAL A 33 -9.04 -3.38 9.68
CA VAL A 33 -8.00 -3.04 8.69
C VAL A 33 -8.00 -4.06 7.54
N VAL A 34 -8.22 -5.34 7.83
CA VAL A 34 -8.40 -6.39 6.79
C VAL A 34 -9.54 -6.02 5.84
N LYS A 35 -10.73 -5.68 6.36
CA LYS A 35 -11.89 -5.29 5.54
C LYS A 35 -11.59 -4.07 4.66
N LEU A 36 -10.79 -3.13 5.16
CA LEU A 36 -10.37 -1.96 4.40
C LEU A 36 -9.42 -2.34 3.26
N ILE A 37 -8.39 -3.13 3.56
CA ILE A 37 -7.34 -3.51 2.60
C ILE A 37 -7.87 -4.46 1.52
N MET A 38 -8.76 -5.39 1.88
CA MET A 38 -9.40 -6.31 0.93
C MET A 38 -10.13 -5.62 -0.23
N ARG A 39 -10.51 -4.35 -0.08
CA ARG A 39 -11.20 -3.58 -1.13
C ARG A 39 -10.25 -3.00 -2.17
N TRP A 40 -8.94 -3.10 -1.97
CA TRP A 40 -7.97 -2.51 -2.88
C TRP A 40 -7.64 -3.50 -3.99
N SER A 41 -7.90 -3.11 -5.24
CA SER A 41 -7.70 -3.96 -6.44
C SER A 41 -6.26 -4.43 -6.66
N SER A 42 -5.28 -3.76 -6.07
CA SER A 42 -3.86 -4.12 -6.17
C SER A 42 -3.38 -5.04 -5.05
N VAL A 43 -4.29 -5.54 -4.21
CA VAL A 43 -3.96 -6.38 -3.06
C VAL A 43 -4.63 -7.74 -3.24
N GLU A 44 -3.85 -8.80 -3.10
CA GLU A 44 -4.30 -10.18 -3.23
C GLU A 44 -4.29 -10.87 -1.88
N ARG A 45 -5.40 -11.54 -1.53
CA ARG A 45 -5.48 -12.34 -0.30
C ARG A 45 -4.72 -13.65 -0.50
N CYS A 46 -3.79 -13.94 0.40
CA CYS A 46 -2.90 -15.09 0.29
C CYS A 46 -3.26 -16.21 1.28
N SER A 47 -3.40 -15.88 2.58
CA SER A 47 -3.70 -16.87 3.63
C SER A 47 -4.73 -16.35 4.63
N ILE A 48 -5.41 -17.28 5.30
CA ILE A 48 -6.36 -17.02 6.40
C ILE A 48 -5.94 -17.90 7.58
N TYR A 49 -5.84 -17.30 8.76
CA TYR A 49 -5.40 -17.99 9.98
C TYR A 49 -6.58 -18.23 10.91
N TYR A 50 -6.63 -19.44 11.47
CA TYR A 50 -7.71 -19.92 12.31
C TYR A 50 -7.21 -20.32 13.69
N THR A 51 -7.99 -20.02 14.72
CA THR A 51 -7.78 -20.56 16.07
C THR A 51 -8.13 -22.06 16.09
N SER A 52 -7.77 -22.75 17.18
CA SER A 52 -8.18 -24.16 17.40
C SER A 52 -9.70 -24.35 17.42
N SER A 53 -10.46 -23.27 17.68
CA SER A 53 -11.93 -23.24 17.62
C SER A 53 -12.48 -22.86 16.24
N MET A 54 -11.65 -22.92 15.18
CA MET A 54 -12.01 -22.61 13.79
C MET A 54 -12.48 -21.17 13.57
N ARG A 55 -12.09 -20.22 14.44
CA ARG A 55 -12.40 -18.79 14.26
C ARG A 55 -11.25 -18.11 13.53
N ILE A 56 -11.58 -17.28 12.54
CA ILE A 56 -10.57 -16.48 11.83
C ILE A 56 -10.03 -15.41 12.78
N PHE A 57 -8.71 -15.31 12.90
CA PHE A 57 -8.07 -14.28 13.72
C PHE A 57 -7.04 -13.43 12.96
N ALA A 58 -6.57 -13.87 11.78
CA ALA A 58 -5.65 -13.08 10.98
C ALA A 58 -5.74 -13.40 9.48
N TYR A 59 -5.21 -12.48 8.68
CA TYR A 59 -5.10 -12.61 7.23
C TYR A 59 -3.71 -12.21 6.74
N ASP A 60 -3.30 -12.85 5.65
CA ASP A 60 -2.16 -12.44 4.86
C ASP A 60 -2.57 -11.86 3.52
N PHE A 61 -1.89 -10.79 3.12
CA PHE A 61 -2.06 -10.15 1.81
C PHE A 61 -0.73 -9.94 1.10
N VAL A 62 -0.73 -10.05 -0.22
CA VAL A 62 0.38 -9.68 -1.10
C VAL A 62 0.00 -8.43 -1.88
N PHE A 63 0.92 -7.49 -2.01
CA PHE A 63 0.70 -6.23 -2.72
C PHE A 63 1.99 -5.70 -3.37
N PRO A 64 1.88 -4.90 -4.44
CA PRO A 64 3.03 -4.39 -5.14
C PRO A 64 3.66 -3.21 -4.39
N THR A 65 4.95 -2.97 -4.64
CA THR A 65 5.76 -1.90 -4.04
C THR A 65 5.08 -0.51 -4.06
N PRO A 66 4.42 -0.06 -5.14
CA PRO A 66 3.75 1.24 -5.16
C PRO A 66 2.67 1.40 -4.07
N THR A 67 2.07 0.29 -3.61
CA THR A 67 1.02 0.28 -2.60
C THR A 67 1.58 0.26 -1.16
N TYR A 68 2.90 0.10 -0.98
CA TYR A 68 3.53 -0.05 0.35
C TYR A 68 3.14 1.06 1.32
N ASN A 69 3.33 2.34 0.96
CA ASN A 69 3.05 3.43 1.89
C ASN A 69 1.55 3.53 2.23
N ARG A 70 0.67 3.10 1.33
CA ARG A 70 -0.77 3.04 1.59
C ARG A 70 -1.11 1.95 2.61
N VAL A 71 -0.52 0.76 2.46
CA VAL A 71 -0.66 -0.35 3.43
C VAL A 71 -0.07 0.03 4.78
N ALA A 72 1.18 0.51 4.80
CA ALA A 72 1.86 0.91 6.03
C ALA A 72 1.07 1.98 6.79
N LYS A 73 0.52 2.98 6.09
CA LYS A 73 -0.34 3.99 6.71
C LYS A 73 -1.62 3.39 7.33
N ALA A 74 -2.27 2.45 6.65
CA ALA A 74 -3.47 1.79 7.17
C ALA A 74 -3.19 0.94 8.42
N LEU A 75 -1.97 0.39 8.51
CA LEU A 75 -1.51 -0.41 9.65
C LEU A 75 -0.85 0.42 10.76
N GLY A 76 -0.80 1.76 10.64
CA GLY A 76 -0.09 2.62 11.60
C GLY A 76 1.43 2.40 11.62
N MET A 77 1.99 1.80 10.57
CA MET A 77 3.41 1.45 10.47
C MET A 77 4.24 2.56 9.78
N PRO A 78 5.56 2.58 9.99
CA PRO A 78 6.45 3.50 9.31
C PRO A 78 6.36 3.39 7.78
N MET A 79 6.10 4.53 7.13
CA MET A 79 6.13 4.65 5.67
C MET A 79 7.57 4.69 5.16
N LYS A 80 7.80 4.17 3.95
CA LYS A 80 9.08 4.33 3.27
C LYS A 80 9.20 5.74 2.70
N SER A 81 10.33 6.38 2.95
CA SER A 81 10.72 7.58 2.24
C SER A 81 11.01 7.24 0.78
N LYS A 82 10.65 8.14 -0.14
CA LYS A 82 11.07 8.01 -1.53
C LYS A 82 12.59 8.19 -1.58
N SER A 83 13.29 7.36 -2.36
CA SER A 83 14.72 7.61 -2.58
C SER A 83 14.91 8.94 -3.31
N ILE A 84 15.96 9.69 -2.96
CA ILE A 84 16.30 10.98 -3.58
C ILE A 84 16.41 10.82 -5.11
N LYS A 85 17.05 9.74 -5.58
CA LYS A 85 17.15 9.40 -7.02
C LYS A 85 15.78 9.32 -7.69
N ARG A 86 14.80 8.68 -7.04
CA ARG A 86 13.43 8.55 -7.57
C ARG A 86 12.69 9.88 -7.57
N VAL A 87 12.94 10.74 -6.58
CA VAL A 87 12.38 12.11 -6.54
C VAL A 87 12.91 12.93 -7.71
N ILE A 88 14.23 12.96 -7.90
CA ILE A 88 14.88 13.68 -9.01
C ILE A 88 14.38 13.18 -10.36
N GLN A 89 14.30 11.84 -10.54
CA GLN A 89 13.78 11.27 -11.77
C GLN A 89 12.33 11.66 -12.04
N GLY A 90 11.48 11.68 -11.00
CA GLY A 90 10.09 12.13 -11.11
C GLY A 90 9.98 13.60 -11.52
N GLN A 91 10.82 14.47 -10.95
CA GLN A 91 10.88 15.89 -11.31
C GLN A 91 11.28 16.08 -12.78
N ARG A 92 12.29 15.34 -13.25
CA ARG A 92 12.72 15.37 -14.66
C ARG A 92 11.61 14.94 -15.61
N LEU A 93 10.91 13.85 -15.32
CA LEU A 93 9.79 13.37 -16.15
C LEU A 93 8.66 14.40 -16.22
N HIS A 94 8.33 15.03 -15.10
CA HIS A 94 7.32 16.08 -15.05
C HIS A 94 7.71 17.32 -15.88
N GLU A 95 8.99 17.71 -15.85
CA GLU A 95 9.47 18.82 -16.68
C GLU A 95 9.39 18.51 -18.17
N VAL A 96 9.78 17.30 -18.57
CA VAL A 96 9.66 16.84 -19.97
C VAL A 96 8.20 16.84 -20.41
N ASP A 97 7.29 16.32 -19.59
CA ASP A 97 5.86 16.29 -19.90
C ASP A 97 5.28 17.70 -20.05
N ARG A 98 5.63 18.63 -19.15
CA ARG A 98 5.23 20.05 -19.26
C ARG A 98 5.69 20.68 -20.57
N ILE A 99 6.94 20.43 -20.98
CA ILE A 99 7.48 20.95 -22.25
C ILE A 99 6.73 20.33 -23.43
N ALA A 100 6.45 19.03 -23.39
CA ALA A 100 5.70 18.33 -24.44
C ALA A 100 4.28 18.89 -24.59
N GLN A 101 3.57 19.10 -23.48
CA GLN A 101 2.23 19.72 -23.48
C GLN A 101 2.27 21.14 -24.04
N PHE A 102 3.24 21.96 -23.63
CA PHE A 102 3.40 23.32 -24.16
C PHE A 102 3.63 23.32 -25.67
N LYS A 103 4.56 22.50 -26.17
CA LYS A 103 4.83 22.37 -27.61
C LYS A 103 3.62 21.86 -28.38
N SER A 104 2.90 20.87 -27.84
CA SER A 104 1.67 20.36 -28.45
C SER A 104 0.61 21.46 -28.58
N SER A 105 0.46 22.31 -27.56
CA SER A 105 -0.50 23.42 -27.60
C SER A 105 -0.18 24.46 -28.68
N ILE A 106 1.11 24.77 -28.89
CA ILE A 106 1.56 25.67 -29.96
C ILE A 106 1.27 25.06 -31.34
N LEU A 107 1.69 23.82 -31.57
CA LEU A 107 1.49 23.13 -32.85
C LEU A 107 0.01 22.99 -33.21
N SER A 108 -0.83 22.73 -32.21
CA SER A 108 -2.29 22.65 -32.38
C SER A 108 -2.89 24.01 -32.73
N SER A 109 -2.35 25.10 -32.21
CA SER A 109 -2.82 26.47 -32.49
C SER A 109 -2.42 26.94 -33.90
N GLU A 110 -1.23 26.58 -34.36
CA GLU A 110 -0.75 26.87 -35.73
C GLU A 110 -1.53 26.08 -36.80
N ALA A 111 -2.00 24.88 -36.47
CA ALA A 111 -2.80 24.04 -37.36
C ALA A 111 -4.24 24.58 -37.59
N VAL A 112 -4.76 25.44 -36.71
CA VAL A 112 -6.10 26.05 -36.82
C VAL A 112 -6.08 27.34 -37.66
N LEU A 113 -4.91 27.94 -37.86
CA LEU A 113 -4.73 29.20 -38.60
C LEU A 113 -4.38 29.00 -40.09
N LYS A 114 -4.38 27.76 -40.58
CA LYS A 114 -4.23 27.39 -41.99
C LYS A 114 -5.53 26.79 -42.52
#